data_AF-A0A1I3EHY4-F1
#
_entry.id   AF-A0A1I3EHY4-F1
#
_cell.length_a   1.000
_cell.length_b   1.000
_cell.length_c   1.000
_cell.angle_alpha   90.00
_cell.angle_beta   90.00
_cell.angle_gamma   90.00
#
_symmetry.space_group_name_H-M   'P 1'
#
loop_
_entity.id
_entity.type
_entity.pdbx_description
1 polymer ?
#
loop_
_entity_poly.entity_id
_entity_poly.type
_entity_poly.pdbx_seq_one_letter_code
_entity_poly.pdbx_strand_id
1 'polypeptide(L)'
;MHMIPKTVATAVVALALGSGLAVAETRLDPMAALAGRPAGSDPLDPMTALRARADTAETAEGNAELGGLPDGEGAEDTYYQCVACHSTEIIKQQRVTDHRWDELWTWMVEAQGMVEPEPDTKALILTYLKRNFSSER
;
A
#
# COMPACT_ATOMS: atom_id res chain seq x y z
N MET A 1 5.95 -48.56 -68.92
CA MET A 1 6.02 -49.49 -67.78
C MET A 1 7.47 -49.89 -67.59
N HIS A 2 8.08 -49.56 -66.45
CA HIS A 2 9.21 -50.21 -65.76
C HIS A 2 9.62 -49.28 -64.59
N MET A 3 9.43 -49.76 -63.36
CA MET A 3 9.80 -49.10 -62.10
C MET A 3 11.30 -49.31 -61.82
N ILE A 4 12.00 -48.30 -61.29
CA ILE A 4 13.18 -48.50 -60.42
C ILE A 4 13.19 -47.41 -59.33
N PRO A 5 13.26 -47.77 -58.03
CA PRO A 5 13.20 -46.86 -56.89
C PRO A 5 14.56 -46.19 -56.61
N LYS A 6 14.56 -44.93 -56.17
CA LYS A 6 15.75 -44.25 -55.64
C LYS A 6 15.62 -44.12 -54.13
N THR A 7 16.34 -44.96 -53.41
CA THR A 7 16.63 -44.79 -51.97
C THR A 7 17.61 -43.64 -51.79
N VAL A 8 17.23 -42.61 -51.02
CA VAL A 8 18.15 -41.56 -50.57
C VAL A 8 18.29 -41.68 -49.06
N ALA A 9 19.46 -42.15 -48.63
CA ALA A 9 19.86 -42.23 -47.24
C ALA A 9 20.08 -40.81 -46.70
N THR A 10 19.35 -40.44 -45.65
CA THR A 10 19.51 -39.16 -44.96
C THR A 10 20.55 -39.35 -43.84
N ALA A 11 21.72 -38.75 -44.00
CA ALA A 11 22.75 -38.72 -42.96
C ALA A 11 22.35 -37.69 -41.88
N VAL A 12 22.29 -38.16 -40.63
CA VAL A 12 22.02 -37.34 -39.44
C VAL A 12 23.32 -36.65 -39.03
N VAL A 13 23.37 -35.32 -39.13
CA VAL A 13 24.42 -34.51 -38.51
C VAL A 13 23.90 -34.03 -37.16
N ALA A 14 24.45 -34.60 -36.08
CA ALA A 14 24.18 -34.15 -34.71
C ALA A 14 25.04 -32.91 -34.41
N LEU A 15 24.42 -31.72 -34.41
CA LEU A 15 25.02 -30.55 -33.77
C LEU A 15 24.84 -30.66 -32.25
N ALA A 16 25.95 -30.86 -31.55
CA ALA A 16 26.03 -30.78 -30.10
C ALA A 16 25.81 -29.32 -29.65
N LEU A 17 24.56 -28.98 -29.31
CA LEU A 17 24.24 -27.76 -28.58
C LEU A 17 24.63 -27.97 -27.11
N GLY A 18 25.69 -27.28 -26.69
CA GLY A 18 26.12 -27.23 -25.30
C GLY A 18 24.96 -26.82 -24.40
N SER A 19 24.51 -27.76 -23.57
CA SER A 19 23.54 -27.50 -22.52
C SER A 19 24.30 -26.99 -21.31
N GLY A 20 24.54 -25.68 -21.25
CA GLY A 20 24.91 -25.05 -19.99
C GLY A 20 23.78 -25.27 -18.99
N LEU A 21 24.07 -25.93 -17.87
CA LEU A 21 23.14 -26.05 -16.74
C LEU A 21 22.89 -24.64 -16.19
N ALA A 22 21.80 -24.03 -16.62
CA ALA A 22 21.20 -22.94 -15.89
C ALA A 22 20.65 -23.52 -14.58
N VAL A 23 21.41 -23.39 -13.48
CA VAL A 23 20.85 -23.60 -12.14
C VAL A 23 19.86 -22.46 -11.94
N ALA A 24 18.58 -22.76 -12.15
CA ALA A 24 17.50 -21.89 -11.73
C ALA A 24 17.57 -21.84 -10.20
N GLU A 25 18.06 -20.74 -9.64
CA GLU A 25 17.81 -20.43 -8.23
C GLU A 25 16.30 -20.52 -8.05
N THR A 26 15.86 -21.51 -7.27
CA THR A 26 14.49 -21.57 -6.80
C THR A 26 14.27 -20.28 -6.04
N ARG A 27 13.65 -19.30 -6.70
CA ARG A 27 13.13 -18.10 -6.04
C ARG A 27 12.32 -18.63 -4.86
N LEU A 28 12.82 -18.43 -3.65
CA LEU A 28 12.05 -18.65 -2.44
C LEU A 28 10.74 -17.90 -2.67
N ASP A 29 9.63 -18.64 -2.76
CA ASP A 29 8.30 -18.04 -2.80
C ASP A 29 7.92 -17.74 -1.34
N PRO A 30 8.06 -16.48 -0.90
CA PRO A 30 7.82 -16.14 0.50
C PRO A 30 6.35 -16.33 0.87
N MET A 31 5.43 -16.27 -0.10
CA MET A 31 4.00 -16.48 0.15
C MET A 31 3.69 -17.96 0.32
N ALA A 32 4.30 -18.84 -0.48
CA ALA A 32 4.18 -20.28 -0.29
C ALA A 32 4.77 -20.75 1.05
N ALA A 33 5.88 -20.13 1.48
CA ALA A 33 6.51 -20.44 2.77
C ALA A 33 5.65 -20.04 3.99
N LEU A 34 4.73 -19.09 3.81
CA LEU A 34 3.83 -18.59 4.86
C LEU A 34 2.43 -19.21 4.80
N ALA A 35 2.10 -19.96 3.75
CA ALA A 35 0.81 -20.60 3.58
C ALA A 35 0.53 -21.57 4.75
N GLY A 36 -0.52 -21.30 5.51
CA GLY A 36 -0.94 -22.14 6.64
C GLY A 36 -0.24 -21.84 7.98
N ARG A 37 0.68 -20.86 8.04
CA ARG A 37 1.17 -20.33 9.32
C ARG A 37 0.04 -19.54 9.99
N PRO A 38 -0.39 -19.89 11.22
CA PRO A 38 -1.35 -19.04 11.93
C PRO A 38 -0.69 -17.70 12.23
N ALA A 39 -1.35 -16.60 11.85
CA ALA A 39 -0.90 -15.25 12.20
C ALA A 39 -0.76 -15.15 13.72
N GLY A 40 0.40 -14.70 14.22
CA GLY A 40 0.61 -14.52 15.65
C GLY A 40 1.05 -15.77 16.43
N SER A 41 1.30 -16.91 15.77
CA SER A 41 1.60 -18.16 16.49
C SER A 41 3.04 -18.25 17.04
N ASP A 42 3.89 -17.29 16.70
CA ASP A 42 5.29 -17.27 17.10
C ASP A 42 5.53 -16.11 18.07
N PRO A 43 5.76 -16.39 19.36
CA PRO A 43 6.01 -15.34 20.35
C PRO A 43 7.32 -14.59 20.13
N LEU A 44 8.22 -15.10 19.28
CA LEU A 44 9.47 -14.45 18.89
C LEU A 44 9.39 -13.75 17.52
N ASP A 45 8.25 -13.85 16.83
CA ASP A 45 8.06 -13.09 15.60
C ASP A 45 7.93 -11.60 15.93
N PRO A 46 8.81 -10.74 15.37
CA PRO A 46 8.77 -9.30 15.62
C PRO A 46 7.42 -8.68 15.25
N MET A 47 6.64 -9.25 14.32
CA MET A 47 5.29 -8.76 14.00
C MET A 47 4.26 -9.13 15.07
N THR A 48 4.40 -10.28 15.71
CA THR A 48 3.63 -10.68 16.90
C THR A 48 3.99 -9.80 18.10
N ALA A 49 5.23 -9.31 18.12
CA ALA A 49 5.75 -8.25 18.98
C ALA A 49 5.63 -6.81 18.40
N LEU A 50 4.90 -6.57 17.28
CA LEU A 50 4.34 -5.26 16.85
C LEU A 50 2.78 -5.10 16.85
N ARG A 51 1.97 -6.17 16.73
CA ARG A 51 0.51 -6.21 17.08
C ARG A 51 0.04 -6.05 18.56
N ALA A 52 0.29 -7.01 19.47
CA ALA A 52 -0.03 -6.92 20.91
C ALA A 52 0.18 -5.57 21.66
N ARG A 53 1.11 -4.69 21.25
CA ARG A 53 1.27 -3.33 21.81
C ARG A 53 0.35 -2.29 21.18
N ALA A 54 0.00 -2.49 19.91
CA ALA A 54 -1.08 -1.76 19.26
C ALA A 54 -2.43 -2.16 19.86
N ASP A 55 -2.62 -3.44 20.21
CA ASP A 55 -3.84 -3.93 20.86
C ASP A 55 -4.01 -3.37 22.29
N THR A 56 -2.92 -3.01 22.97
CA THR A 56 -2.95 -2.33 24.28
C THR A 56 -3.01 -0.80 24.19
N ALA A 57 -2.87 -0.23 22.99
CA ALA A 57 -3.02 1.20 22.82
C ALA A 57 -4.52 1.53 22.85
N GLU A 58 -4.96 2.17 23.93
CA GLU A 58 -6.32 2.67 24.05
C GLU A 58 -6.57 3.66 22.91
N THR A 59 -7.31 3.20 21.90
CA THR A 59 -7.68 4.04 20.79
C THR A 59 -8.79 4.92 21.33
N ALA A 60 -8.51 6.21 21.56
CA ALA A 60 -9.56 7.18 21.80
C ALA A 60 -10.57 7.02 20.65
N GLU A 61 -11.75 6.50 20.97
CA GLU A 61 -12.75 6.15 19.97
C GLU A 61 -13.16 7.46 19.30
N GLY A 62 -12.77 7.62 18.03
CA GLY A 62 -13.05 8.85 17.29
C GLY A 62 -14.55 9.08 17.13
N ASN A 63 -14.94 10.30 16.80
CA ASN A 63 -16.33 10.68 16.63
C ASN A 63 -17.00 9.86 15.52
N ALA A 64 -18.03 9.08 15.85
CA ALA A 64 -18.68 8.15 14.93
C ALA A 64 -19.39 8.88 13.78
N GLU A 65 -20.00 10.03 14.07
CA GLU A 65 -20.67 10.89 13.09
C GLU A 65 -19.68 11.51 12.10
N LEU A 66 -18.43 11.72 12.52
CA LEU A 66 -17.33 12.25 11.70
C LEU A 66 -16.38 11.15 11.21
N GLY A 67 -16.87 9.92 11.03
CA GLY A 67 -16.09 8.82 10.44
C GLY A 67 -14.87 8.40 11.28
N GLY A 68 -14.96 8.54 12.61
CA GLY A 68 -13.91 8.21 13.56
C GLY A 68 -12.77 9.23 13.61
N LEU A 69 -12.99 10.47 13.15
CA LEU A 69 -12.04 11.57 13.35
C LEU A 69 -12.02 12.00 14.83
N PRO A 70 -10.86 12.38 15.42
CA PRO A 70 -10.80 12.93 16.77
C PRO A 70 -11.68 14.19 16.94
N ASP A 71 -12.36 14.32 18.06
CA ASP A 71 -13.13 15.54 18.34
C ASP A 71 -12.24 16.79 18.42
N GLY A 72 -12.83 17.94 18.08
CA GLY A 72 -12.24 19.26 18.32
C GLY A 72 -12.42 20.25 17.19
N GLU A 73 -11.92 21.45 17.40
CA GLU A 73 -11.98 22.55 16.42
C GLU A 73 -11.36 22.13 15.08
N GLY A 74 -12.14 22.29 14.00
CA GLY A 74 -11.80 21.91 12.62
C GLY A 74 -12.14 20.47 12.23
N ALA A 75 -12.68 19.63 13.13
CA ALA A 75 -13.04 18.25 12.81
C ALA A 75 -14.17 18.15 11.77
N GLU A 76 -15.22 18.95 11.93
CA GLU A 76 -16.39 18.96 11.05
C GLU A 76 -16.04 19.51 9.65
N ASP A 77 -15.31 20.63 9.58
CA ASP A 77 -14.80 21.17 8.31
C ASP A 77 -13.90 20.17 7.59
N THR A 78 -13.00 19.50 8.33
CA THR A 78 -12.12 18.46 7.79
C THR A 78 -12.93 17.29 7.26
N TYR A 79 -13.94 16.83 8.01
CA TYR A 79 -14.81 15.75 7.59
C TYR A 79 -15.47 16.08 6.26
N TYR A 80 -16.24 17.18 6.18
CA TYR A 80 -16.99 17.49 4.98
C TYR A 80 -16.10 17.82 3.77
N GLN A 81 -14.95 18.47 3.98
CA GLN A 81 -14.02 18.77 2.89
C GLN A 81 -13.35 17.49 2.34
N CYS A 82 -12.89 16.59 3.21
CA CYS A 82 -12.05 15.48 2.80
C CYS A 82 -12.83 14.22 2.42
N VAL A 83 -14.10 14.08 2.84
CA VAL A 83 -14.93 12.91 2.47
C VAL A 83 -15.63 13.02 1.13
N ALA A 84 -15.51 14.15 0.44
CA ALA A 84 -16.09 14.35 -0.88
C ALA A 84 -15.58 13.35 -1.94
N CYS A 85 -14.36 12.82 -1.77
CA CYS A 85 -13.72 11.92 -2.74
C CYS A 85 -13.38 10.52 -2.19
N HIS A 86 -13.16 10.37 -0.87
CA HIS A 86 -12.74 9.11 -0.25
C HIS A 86 -13.03 9.09 1.26
N SER A 87 -13.00 7.92 1.90
CA SER A 87 -13.27 7.79 3.34
C SER A 87 -12.22 8.46 4.24
N THR A 88 -12.62 8.80 5.47
CA THR A 88 -11.73 9.28 6.55
C THR A 88 -10.60 8.30 6.91
N GLU A 89 -10.72 7.01 6.56
CA GLU A 89 -9.66 6.02 6.79
C GLU A 89 -8.34 6.41 6.13
N ILE A 90 -8.37 7.02 4.93
CA ILE A 90 -7.15 7.50 4.28
C ILE A 90 -6.50 8.57 5.16
N ILE A 91 -7.28 9.53 5.68
CA ILE A 91 -6.77 10.60 6.55
C ILE A 91 -6.12 10.01 7.80
N LYS A 92 -6.79 9.07 8.47
CA LYS A 92 -6.32 8.46 9.72
C LYS A 92 -5.04 7.64 9.56
N GLN A 93 -4.81 7.10 8.36
CA GLN A 93 -3.61 6.33 8.03
C GLN A 93 -2.39 7.20 7.70
N GLN A 94 -2.59 8.47 7.35
CA GLN A 94 -1.48 9.37 7.04
C GLN A 94 -0.77 9.77 8.33
N ARG A 95 0.53 9.47 8.39
CA ARG A 95 1.47 9.97 9.42
C ARG A 95 2.64 10.62 8.71
N VAL A 96 2.40 11.83 8.20
CA VAL A 96 3.37 12.62 7.44
C VAL A 96 3.69 13.92 8.18
N THR A 97 4.79 14.58 7.84
CA THR A 97 5.19 15.84 8.49
C THR A 97 4.20 16.97 8.20
N ASP A 98 4.25 18.05 8.99
CA ASP A 98 3.38 19.21 8.76
C ASP A 98 3.59 19.81 7.36
N HIS A 99 4.85 19.91 6.90
CA HIS A 99 5.17 20.34 5.54
C HIS A 99 4.53 19.43 4.48
N ARG A 100 4.58 18.10 4.71
CA ARG A 100 4.02 17.15 3.76
C ARG A 100 2.50 17.25 3.66
N TRP A 101 1.81 17.63 4.74
CA TRP A 101 0.38 17.94 4.70
C TRP A 101 0.06 19.14 3.80
N ASP A 102 0.88 20.19 3.84
CA ASP A 102 0.71 21.35 2.95
C ASP A 102 0.91 20.98 1.47
N GLU A 103 1.90 20.15 1.18
CA GLU A 103 2.13 19.62 -0.17
C GLU A 103 0.98 18.73 -0.65
N LEU A 104 0.48 17.84 0.21
CA LEU A 104 -0.65 16.96 -0.13
C LEU A 104 -1.91 17.77 -0.41
N TRP A 105 -2.18 18.81 0.38
CA TRP A 105 -3.28 19.72 0.11
C TRP A 105 -3.16 20.36 -1.27
N THR A 106 -1.99 20.95 -1.56
CA THR A 106 -1.71 21.59 -2.85
C THR A 106 -1.91 20.60 -4.01
N TRP A 107 -1.39 19.38 -3.86
CA TRP A 107 -1.56 18.31 -4.85
C TRP A 107 -3.04 17.90 -5.03
N MET A 108 -3.81 17.80 -3.94
CA MET A 108 -5.24 17.47 -4.03
C MET A 108 -6.02 18.55 -4.80
N VAL A 109 -5.71 19.83 -4.57
CA VAL A 109 -6.33 20.93 -5.30
C VAL A 109 -5.91 20.93 -6.78
N GLU A 110 -4.60 20.95 -7.05
CA GLU A 110 -4.08 21.19 -8.40
C GLU A 110 -4.19 19.97 -9.31
N ALA A 111 -3.90 18.77 -8.80
CA ALA A 111 -3.82 17.55 -9.61
C ALA A 111 -5.08 16.68 -9.51
N GLN A 112 -5.71 16.64 -8.32
CA GLN A 112 -6.89 15.79 -8.09
C GLN A 112 -8.21 16.55 -8.24
N GLY A 113 -8.18 17.88 -8.39
CA GLY A 113 -9.36 18.71 -8.60
C GLY A 113 -10.22 18.90 -7.36
N MET A 114 -9.63 18.82 -6.15
CA MET A 114 -10.33 19.15 -4.91
C MET A 114 -10.71 20.63 -4.94
N VAL A 115 -12.01 20.93 -4.73
CA VAL A 115 -12.47 22.31 -4.57
C VAL A 115 -11.81 22.91 -3.33
N GLU A 116 -11.07 23.99 -3.51
CA GLU A 116 -10.41 24.68 -2.41
C GLU A 116 -11.41 25.58 -1.68
N PRO A 117 -11.60 25.40 -0.35
CA PRO A 117 -12.45 26.27 0.45
C PRO A 117 -11.80 27.65 0.68
N GLU A 118 -12.56 28.56 1.30
CA GLU A 118 -12.05 29.87 1.71
C GLU A 118 -10.77 29.76 2.56
N PRO A 119 -9.86 30.76 2.50
CA PRO A 119 -8.54 30.68 3.14
C PRO A 119 -8.58 30.35 4.64
N ASP A 120 -9.54 30.90 5.38
CA ASP A 120 -9.68 30.67 6.82
C ASP A 120 -10.10 29.23 7.12
N THR A 121 -11.04 28.68 6.34
CA THR A 121 -11.47 27.28 6.44
C THR A 121 -10.33 26.33 6.07
N LYS A 122 -9.56 26.63 5.01
CA LYS A 122 -8.34 25.88 4.67
C LYS A 122 -7.35 25.87 5.84
N ALA A 123 -7.08 27.02 6.44
CA ALA A 123 -6.16 27.13 7.56
C ALA A 123 -6.63 26.32 8.77
N LEU A 124 -7.94 26.33 9.05
CA LEU A 124 -8.58 25.56 10.11
C LEU A 124 -8.41 24.04 9.89
N ILE A 125 -8.70 23.56 8.68
CA ILE A 125 -8.55 22.15 8.29
C ILE A 125 -7.09 21.71 8.37
N LEU A 126 -6.16 22.47 7.78
CA LEU A 126 -4.73 22.13 7.84
C LEU A 126 -4.20 22.11 9.28
N THR A 127 -4.66 23.04 10.13
CA THR A 127 -4.32 23.03 11.55
C THR A 127 -4.84 21.77 12.24
N TYR A 128 -6.08 21.37 11.96
CA TYR A 128 -6.67 20.14 12.50
C TYR A 128 -5.92 18.88 12.02
N LEU A 129 -5.69 18.76 10.72
CA LEU A 129 -4.99 17.63 10.11
C LEU A 129 -3.60 17.47 10.70
N LYS A 130 -2.83 18.57 10.72
CA LYS A 130 -1.51 18.59 11.31
C LYS A 130 -1.60 18.15 12.75
N ARG A 131 -2.39 18.82 13.60
CA ARG A 131 -2.55 18.55 15.05
C ARG A 131 -2.84 17.09 15.40
N ASN A 132 -3.62 16.39 14.58
CA ASN A 132 -4.06 15.03 14.90
C ASN A 132 -3.27 13.93 14.18
N PHE A 133 -2.71 14.20 13.00
CA PHE A 133 -2.17 13.17 12.11
C PHE A 133 -0.74 13.44 11.62
N SER A 134 -0.09 14.49 12.11
CA SER A 134 1.33 14.70 11.82
C SER A 134 2.21 13.62 12.45
N SER A 135 3.28 13.24 11.76
CA SER A 135 4.33 12.37 12.32
C SER A 135 5.24 13.08 13.32
N GLU A 136 5.10 14.39 13.47
CA GLU A 136 5.96 15.22 14.34
C GLU A 136 5.43 15.32 15.78
N ARG A 137 4.33 14.63 16.10
CA ARG A 137 3.71 14.59 17.43
C ARG A 137 3.21 13.19 17.78
#